data_AF-A0A497XQY5-F1
#
_entry.id   AF-A0A497XQY5-F1
#
_cell.length_a   1.000
_cell.length_b   1.000
_cell.length_c   1.000
_cell.angle_alpha   90.00
_cell.angle_beta   90.00
_cell.angle_gamma   90.00
#
_symmetry.space_group_name_H-M   'P 1'
#
loop_
_entity.id
_entity.type
_entity.pdbx_description
1 polymer ?
#
loop_
_entity_poly.entity_id
_entity_poly.type
_entity_poly.pdbx_seq_one_letter_code
_entity_poly.pdbx_strand_id
1 'polypeptide(L)'
;MNKVAIVVLAGKETHESLGRVANALEAVKEFKEAGDEVVLIFDGAGTEWVGELSKEEHLLNPLYKAVKDRVKGVCSFCANAFGVKEEIERTGAPLLSEYDGHPSFKHLISEGYQVITF
;
A
#
# COMPACT_ATOMS: atom_id res chain seq x y z
N MET A 1 1.97 -12.38 18.23
CA MET A 1 1.27 -11.43 17.34
C MET A 1 2.33 -10.55 16.74
N ASN A 2 2.58 -10.73 15.46
CA ASN A 2 3.57 -9.98 14.71
C ASN A 2 3.01 -8.60 14.39
N LYS A 3 3.90 -7.61 14.24
CA LYS A 3 3.59 -6.32 13.64
C LYS A 3 4.30 -6.26 12.30
N VAL A 4 3.55 -6.15 11.21
CA VAL A 4 4.11 -6.17 9.84
C VAL A 4 3.62 -4.97 9.04
N ALA A 5 4.55 -4.26 8.41
CA ALA A 5 4.25 -3.21 7.45
C ALA A 5 4.64 -3.73 6.06
N ILE A 6 3.63 -3.98 5.24
CA ILE A 6 3.81 -4.31 3.83
C ILE A 6 3.84 -2.99 3.06
N VAL A 7 4.94 -2.72 2.36
CA VAL A 7 5.13 -1.50 1.58
C VAL A 7 5.27 -1.85 0.11
N VAL A 8 4.38 -1.33 -0.72
CA VAL A 8 4.46 -1.48 -2.18
C VAL A 8 5.20 -0.28 -2.75
N LEU A 9 6.36 -0.53 -3.36
CA LEU A 9 7.19 0.47 -4.02
C LEU A 9 7.09 0.37 -5.56
N ALA A 10 6.76 -0.82 -6.08
CA ALA A 10 6.66 -1.06 -7.51
C ALA A 10 5.41 -0.42 -8.14
N GLY A 11 5.60 0.28 -9.27
CA GLY A 11 4.52 0.89 -10.06
C GLY A 11 3.73 -0.10 -10.93
N LYS A 12 3.03 0.38 -11.95
CA LYS A 12 2.11 -0.46 -12.77
C LYS A 12 2.59 -0.81 -14.18
N GLU A 13 3.81 -0.40 -14.53
CA GLU A 13 4.32 -0.46 -15.91
C GLU A 13 4.63 -1.87 -16.44
N THR A 14 4.84 -2.88 -15.57
CA THR A 14 5.29 -4.21 -16.00
C THR A 14 4.45 -5.36 -15.44
N HIS A 15 4.47 -6.51 -16.12
CA HIS A 15 3.84 -7.73 -15.62
C HIS A 15 4.47 -8.22 -14.30
N GLU A 16 5.77 -8.02 -14.13
CA GLU A 16 6.45 -8.30 -12.86
C GLU A 16 5.89 -7.42 -11.74
N SER A 17 5.65 -6.13 -12.02
CA SER A 17 5.09 -5.20 -11.04
C SER A 17 3.65 -5.56 -10.64
N LEU A 18 2.85 -6.08 -11.57
CA LEU A 18 1.54 -6.67 -11.24
C LEU A 18 1.69 -7.85 -10.27
N GLY A 19 2.67 -8.72 -10.50
CA GLY A 19 2.99 -9.83 -9.59
C GLY A 19 3.42 -9.36 -8.20
N ARG A 20 4.23 -8.29 -8.12
CA ARG A 20 4.68 -7.69 -6.85
C ARG A 20 3.51 -7.15 -6.02
N VAL A 21 2.61 -6.38 -6.63
CA VAL A 21 1.43 -5.87 -5.91
C VAL A 21 0.48 -7.01 -5.53
N ALA A 22 0.31 -8.03 -6.38
CA ALA A 22 -0.50 -9.20 -6.04
C ALA A 22 0.07 -9.93 -4.80
N ASN A 23 1.39 -10.19 -4.78
CA ASN A 23 2.05 -10.83 -3.65
C ASN A 23 2.00 -9.98 -2.37
N ALA A 24 2.10 -8.65 -2.49
CA ALA A 24 1.94 -7.75 -1.36
C ALA A 24 0.52 -7.86 -0.76
N LEU A 25 -0.51 -7.86 -1.60
CA LEU A 25 -1.90 -7.99 -1.14
C LEU A 25 -2.18 -9.36 -0.51
N GLU A 26 -1.65 -10.44 -1.09
CA GLU A 26 -1.76 -11.79 -0.49
C GLU A 26 -1.03 -11.85 0.86
N ALA A 27 0.16 -11.28 0.98
CA ALA A 27 0.87 -11.23 2.27
C ALA A 27 0.05 -10.47 3.33
N VAL A 28 -0.54 -9.32 2.98
CA VAL A 28 -1.43 -8.58 3.90
C VAL A 28 -2.61 -9.44 4.32
N LYS A 29 -3.24 -10.15 3.36
CA LYS A 29 -4.38 -11.01 3.64
C LYS A 29 -4.00 -12.15 4.58
N GLU A 30 -2.88 -12.82 4.34
CA GLU A 30 -2.37 -13.91 5.18
C GLU A 30 -2.15 -13.44 6.62
N PHE A 31 -1.42 -12.34 6.83
CA PHE A 31 -1.21 -11.79 8.18
C PHE A 31 -2.52 -11.36 8.84
N LYS A 32 -3.44 -10.76 8.08
CA LYS A 32 -4.77 -10.37 8.57
C LYS A 32 -5.57 -11.59 9.04
N GLU A 33 -5.59 -12.67 8.26
CA GLU A 33 -6.33 -13.90 8.58
C GLU A 33 -5.69 -14.67 9.75
N ALA A 34 -4.37 -14.57 9.91
CA ALA A 34 -3.64 -15.11 11.07
C ALA A 34 -3.85 -14.32 12.37
N GLY A 35 -4.49 -13.14 12.30
CA GLY A 35 -4.73 -12.27 13.46
C GLY A 35 -3.54 -11.38 13.85
N ASP A 36 -2.55 -11.22 12.97
CA ASP A 36 -1.42 -10.33 13.19
C ASP A 36 -1.79 -8.86 12.92
N GLU A 37 -1.00 -7.94 13.48
CA GLU A 37 -1.15 -6.52 13.23
C GLU A 37 -0.41 -6.16 11.93
N VAL A 38 -1.15 -6.14 10.82
CA VAL A 38 -0.61 -5.81 9.50
C VAL A 38 -1.15 -4.50 8.96
N VAL A 39 -0.27 -3.70 8.37
CA VAL A 39 -0.61 -2.50 7.61
C VAL A 39 -0.05 -2.55 6.20
N LEU A 40 -0.80 -1.98 5.26
CA LEU A 40 -0.42 -1.80 3.86
C LEU A 40 -0.16 -0.32 3.60
N ILE A 41 1.00 -0.02 3.02
CA ILE A 41 1.40 1.32 2.61
C ILE A 41 1.77 1.30 1.12
N PHE A 42 1.26 2.27 0.38
CA PHE A 42 1.69 2.52 -1.01
C PHE A 42 2.64 3.71 -1.03
N ASP A 43 3.86 3.50 -1.52
CA ASP A 43 4.92 4.50 -1.58
C ASP A 43 5.66 4.39 -2.94
N GLY A 44 6.48 5.37 -3.29
CA GLY A 44 7.15 5.41 -4.59
C GLY A 44 6.15 5.32 -5.75
N ALA A 45 6.49 4.52 -6.77
CA ALA A 45 5.59 4.26 -7.89
C ALA A 45 4.37 3.42 -7.48
N GLY A 46 4.42 2.75 -6.32
CA GLY A 46 3.30 1.99 -5.77
C GLY A 46 2.03 2.82 -5.56
N THR A 47 2.14 4.15 -5.44
CA THR A 47 0.98 5.04 -5.32
C THR A 47 0.03 4.97 -6.52
N GLU A 48 0.53 4.60 -7.71
CA GLU A 48 -0.25 4.48 -8.94
C GLU A 48 -1.28 3.33 -8.90
N TRP A 49 -1.10 2.35 -8.00
CA TRP A 49 -1.99 1.19 -7.89
C TRP A 49 -3.31 1.49 -7.22
N VAL A 50 -3.38 2.49 -6.33
CA VAL A 50 -4.54 2.71 -5.45
C VAL A 50 -5.81 2.98 -6.26
N GLY A 51 -5.68 3.78 -7.32
CA GLY A 51 -6.75 4.05 -8.27
C GLY A 51 -7.15 2.81 -9.06
N GLU A 52 -6.18 2.14 -9.69
CA GLU A 52 -6.39 0.92 -10.49
C GLU A 52 -7.06 -0.20 -9.70
N LEU A 53 -6.54 -0.51 -8.50
CA LEU A 53 -7.07 -1.55 -7.63
C LEU A 53 -8.49 -1.24 -7.13
N SER A 54 -8.89 0.03 -7.13
CA SER A 54 -10.24 0.46 -6.72
C SER A 54 -11.29 0.25 -7.83
N LYS A 55 -10.89 0.07 -9.09
CA LYS A 55 -11.80 -0.19 -10.23
C LYS A 55 -12.38 -1.61 -10.13
N GLU A 56 -13.69 -1.76 -10.30
CA GLU A 56 -14.37 -3.05 -10.09
C GLU A 56 -13.98 -4.12 -11.11
N GLU A 57 -13.61 -3.70 -12.31
CA GLU A 57 -13.15 -4.53 -13.41
C GLU A 57 -11.69 -4.99 -13.28
N HIS A 58 -10.92 -4.42 -12.33
CA HIS A 58 -9.52 -4.78 -12.17
C HIS A 58 -9.39 -6.19 -11.57
N LEU A 59 -8.51 -7.02 -12.15
CA LEU A 59 -8.31 -8.42 -11.73
C LEU A 59 -8.07 -8.58 -10.22
N LEU A 60 -7.29 -7.68 -9.64
CA LEU A 60 -6.94 -7.68 -8.21
C LEU A 60 -7.94 -6.94 -7.31
N ASN A 61 -9.03 -6.36 -7.86
CA ASN A 61 -10.02 -5.63 -7.06
C ASN A 61 -10.64 -6.48 -5.93
N PRO A 62 -11.03 -7.76 -6.15
CA PRO A 62 -11.55 -8.58 -5.06
C PRO A 62 -10.54 -8.77 -3.92
N LEU A 63 -9.26 -8.98 -4.26
CA LEU A 63 -8.19 -9.15 -3.28
C LEU A 63 -7.90 -7.84 -2.55
N TYR A 64 -7.83 -6.72 -3.27
CA TYR A 64 -7.65 -5.40 -2.66
C TYR A 64 -8.81 -5.05 -1.71
N LYS A 65 -10.07 -5.30 -2.11
CA LYS A 65 -11.25 -5.12 -1.24
C LYS A 65 -11.12 -5.95 0.05
N ALA A 66 -10.58 -7.16 -0.02
CA ALA A 66 -10.39 -8.03 1.14
C ALA A 66 -9.36 -7.49 2.17
N VAL A 67 -8.44 -6.61 1.75
CA VAL A 67 -7.41 -6.03 2.62
C VAL A 67 -7.50 -4.50 2.77
N LYS A 68 -8.52 -3.86 2.19
CA LYS A 68 -8.65 -2.39 2.15
C LYS A 68 -8.67 -1.76 3.55
N ASP A 69 -9.23 -2.46 4.53
CA ASP A 69 -9.26 -2.08 5.95
C ASP A 69 -7.86 -2.05 6.61
N ARG A 70 -6.83 -2.60 5.95
CA ARG A 70 -5.44 -2.59 6.40
C ARG A 70 -4.59 -1.54 5.71
N VAL A 71 -5.15 -0.77 4.76
CA VAL A 71 -4.44 0.34 4.12
C VAL A 71 -4.23 1.45 5.16
N LYS A 72 -2.98 1.59 5.65
CA LYS A 72 -2.60 2.68 6.55
C LYS A 72 -2.52 4.00 5.79
N GLY A 73 -2.10 3.96 4.53
CA GLY A 73 -2.18 5.12 3.64
C GLY A 73 -1.21 5.07 2.47
N VAL A 74 -1.15 6.20 1.77
CA VAL A 74 -0.43 6.39 0.52
C VAL A 74 0.52 7.57 0.68
N CYS A 75 1.76 7.47 0.23
CA CYS A 75 2.73 8.56 0.32
C CYS A 75 2.21 9.82 -0.40
N SER A 76 2.08 10.93 0.35
CA SER A 76 1.60 12.20 -0.20
C SER A 76 2.56 12.79 -1.21
N PHE A 77 3.86 12.81 -0.91
CA PHE A 77 4.87 13.32 -1.84
C PHE A 77 4.87 12.53 -3.16
N CYS A 78 4.92 11.19 -3.09
CA CYS A 78 4.90 10.33 -4.28
C CYS A 78 3.60 10.46 -5.07
N ALA A 79 2.45 10.54 -4.40
CA ALA A 79 1.18 10.76 -5.08
C ALA A 79 1.17 12.05 -5.93
N ASN A 80 1.82 13.13 -5.46
CA ASN A 80 2.02 14.34 -6.26
C ASN A 80 3.01 14.09 -7.40
N ALA A 81 4.16 13.47 -7.11
CA ALA A 81 5.22 13.24 -8.09
C ALA A 81 4.77 12.36 -9.27
N PHE A 82 3.90 11.38 -9.02
CA PHE A 82 3.29 10.51 -10.03
C PHE A 82 1.94 11.02 -10.57
N GLY A 83 1.50 12.20 -10.16
CA GLY A 83 0.28 12.83 -10.71
C GLY A 83 -1.04 12.13 -10.36
N VAL A 84 -1.07 11.31 -9.31
CA VAL A 84 -2.22 10.47 -8.91
C VAL A 84 -2.93 10.94 -7.65
N LYS A 85 -2.50 12.07 -7.06
CA LYS A 85 -3.05 12.57 -5.79
C LYS A 85 -4.58 12.76 -5.81
N GLU A 86 -5.11 13.44 -6.82
CA GLU A 86 -6.56 13.68 -6.92
C GLU A 86 -7.37 12.38 -7.11
N GLU A 87 -6.79 11.39 -7.77
CA GLU A 87 -7.40 10.06 -7.89
C GLU A 87 -7.45 9.37 -6.53
N ILE A 88 -6.34 9.37 -5.79
CA ILE A 88 -6.23 8.78 -4.45
C ILE A 88 -7.22 9.44 -3.48
N GLU A 89 -7.32 10.77 -3.48
CA GLU A 89 -8.27 11.51 -2.62
C GLU A 89 -9.73 11.07 -2.88
N ARG A 90 -10.10 10.79 -4.14
CA ARG A 90 -11.43 10.27 -4.49
C ARG A 90 -11.68 8.84 -3.99
N THR A 91 -10.63 8.04 -3.77
CA THR A 91 -10.77 6.69 -3.19
C THR A 91 -11.01 6.69 -1.68
N GLY A 92 -10.75 7.83 -1.02
CA GLY A 92 -10.80 7.98 0.44
C GLY A 92 -9.61 7.37 1.18
N ALA A 93 -8.56 6.93 0.47
CA ALA A 93 -7.35 6.41 1.11
C ALA A 93 -6.57 7.55 1.81
N PRO A 94 -6.08 7.34 3.05
CA PRO A 94 -5.32 8.37 3.77
C PRO A 94 -4.01 8.71 3.05
N LEU A 95 -3.66 9.99 3.00
CA LEU A 95 -2.34 10.44 2.56
C LEU A 95 -1.39 10.55 3.76
N LEU A 96 -0.21 9.95 3.65
CA LEU A 96 0.84 9.94 4.67
C LEU A 96 1.93 10.96 4.31
N SER A 97 2.36 11.76 5.30
CA SER A 97 3.32 12.85 5.13
C SER A 97 4.11 13.10 6.43
N GLU A 98 4.70 12.04 6.98
CA GLU A 98 5.31 12.03 8.31
C GLU A 98 6.75 12.57 8.35
N TYR A 99 7.56 12.27 7.32
CA TYR A 99 8.96 12.71 7.22
C TYR A 99 9.24 13.26 5.82
N ASP A 100 9.53 14.56 5.72
CA ASP A 100 9.76 15.28 4.45
C ASP A 100 8.68 15.03 3.37
N GLY A 101 7.43 14.82 3.79
CA GLY A 101 6.31 14.53 2.88
C GLY A 101 6.08 13.04 2.59
N HIS A 102 6.91 12.14 3.13
CA HIS A 102 6.84 10.69 2.96
C HIS A 102 6.36 9.94 4.22
N PRO A 103 5.90 8.68 4.11
CA PRO A 103 5.74 7.79 5.24
C PRO A 103 7.06 7.61 6.01
N SER A 104 7.00 7.51 7.34
CA SER A 104 8.19 7.35 8.16
C SER A 104 8.50 5.88 8.44
N PHE A 105 9.46 5.32 7.70
CA PHE A 105 9.97 3.96 7.97
C PHE A 105 10.60 3.86 9.37
N LYS A 106 11.30 4.91 9.81
CA LYS A 106 11.83 4.97 11.18
C LYS A 106 10.72 4.84 12.22
N HIS A 107 9.56 5.48 11.98
CA HIS A 107 8.40 5.37 12.87
C HIS A 107 7.87 3.93 12.90
N LEU A 108 7.70 3.29 11.74
CA LEU A 108 7.28 1.87 11.65
C LEU A 108 8.21 0.97 12.47
N ILE A 109 9.53 1.08 12.28
CA ILE A 109 10.51 0.29 13.03
C ILE A 109 10.45 0.60 14.54
N SER A 110 10.30 1.88 14.92
CA SER A 110 10.19 2.29 16.33
C SER A 110 8.92 1.74 17.00
N GLU A 111 7.85 1.54 16.23
CA GLU A 111 6.59 0.93 16.68
C GLU A 111 6.63 -0.61 16.70
N GLY A 112 7.76 -1.21 16.34
CA GLY A 112 7.99 -2.66 16.35
C GLY A 112 7.52 -3.37 15.09
N TYR A 113 7.20 -2.65 14.00
CA TYR A 113 6.87 -3.29 12.74
C TYR A 113 8.11 -3.90 12.08
N GLN A 114 7.98 -5.12 11.58
CA GLN A 114 8.84 -5.64 10.52
C GLN A 114 8.37 -5.05 9.18
N VAL A 115 9.27 -4.44 8.42
CA VAL A 115 8.96 -3.87 7.11
C VAL A 115 9.32 -4.88 6.02
N ILE A 116 8.37 -5.18 5.13
CA ILE A 116 8.54 -6.03 3.96
C ILE A 116 8.14 -5.22 2.73
N THR A 117 9.02 -5.13 1.74
CA THR A 117 8.83 -4.31 0.55
C THR A 117 8.58 -5.16 -0.70
N PHE A 118 7.69 -4.69 -1.57
CA PHE A 118 7.36 -5.32 -2.85
C PHE A 118 7.56 -4.35 -4.02
#